data_AF-A0A2N2U1I3-F1
#
_entry.id   AF-A0A2N2U1I3-F1
#
_cell.length_a   1.000
_cell.length_b   1.000
_cell.length_c   1.000
_cell.angle_alpha   90.00
_cell.angle_beta   90.00
_cell.angle_gamma   90.00
#
_symmetry.space_group_name_H-M   'P 1'
#
loop_
_entity.id
_entity.type
_entity.pdbx_description
1 polymer ?
#
loop_
_entity_poly.entity_id
_entity_poly.type
_entity_poly.pdbx_seq_one_letter_code
_entity_poly.pdbx_strand_id
1 'polypeptide(L)'
;MGATLPDTPGLVIGLVHGSTPGLTLMQNAHFIGMEGTNTFACQFRDVFLPHSRVVCHADEFAAFRDRTKSAFILLQMGMGLGLVDACVKMMKHADKQFGHVNRFLDVQADALEAELDAARAATYALANKIERDGCAPHVRDTLALRLAGSELSLKAANAAMLHLGAKGYLSNHAAQRRLREAYFIAIVTPAIKHLRKELHEFDTHSSTARTGGSMIRFDVSLSVDEAAEKLIAAIAAYPMGLVAHANGQANCAGKGITVPADQVLEVFRPDYAVKVWAAEKAAGIDIPLRIHLYEADGRTWVAHRPASDIFKPYANPALDALGGELDAIFNSLLTTLDPWKLP
;
A
#
# COMPACT_ATOMS: atom_id res chain seq x y z
N MET A 1 5.45 -17.82 4.59
CA MET A 1 6.86 -17.46 4.28
C MET A 1 7.14 -17.93 2.86
N GLY A 2 7.85 -17.12 2.07
CA GLY A 2 8.28 -17.50 0.72
C GLY A 2 9.81 -17.61 0.67
N ALA A 3 10.32 -18.38 -0.29
CA ALA A 3 11.75 -18.54 -0.53
C ALA A 3 12.16 -17.73 -1.77
N THR A 4 13.32 -17.07 -1.70
CA THR A 4 13.93 -16.42 -2.87
C THR A 4 14.73 -17.45 -3.67
N LEU A 5 14.71 -17.34 -4.99
CA LEU A 5 15.62 -18.07 -5.87
C LEU A 5 16.74 -17.12 -6.34
N PRO A 6 17.98 -17.63 -6.54
CA PRO A 6 19.03 -16.85 -7.18
C PRO A 6 18.55 -16.28 -8.51
N ASP A 7 18.84 -14.99 -8.74
CA ASP A 7 18.59 -14.28 -10.00
C ASP A 7 17.13 -14.27 -10.49
N THR A 8 16.17 -14.64 -9.63
CA THR A 8 14.74 -14.65 -9.98
C THR A 8 13.96 -13.71 -9.06
N PRO A 9 13.32 -12.65 -9.59
CA PRO A 9 12.53 -11.75 -8.77
C PRO A 9 11.27 -12.44 -8.24
N GLY A 10 10.88 -12.12 -7.00
CA GLY A 10 9.68 -12.67 -6.36
C GLY A 10 10.00 -13.79 -5.36
N LEU A 11 8.94 -14.45 -4.88
CA LEU A 11 9.05 -15.50 -3.86
C LEU A 11 8.34 -16.78 -4.32
N VAL A 12 9.00 -17.90 -4.11
CA VAL A 12 8.39 -19.23 -4.22
C VAL A 12 7.61 -19.53 -2.94
N ILE A 13 6.37 -19.99 -3.09
CA ILE A 13 5.55 -20.50 -1.98
C ILE A 13 5.35 -21.99 -2.19
N GLY A 14 5.69 -22.78 -1.18
CA GLY A 14 5.59 -24.23 -1.22
C GLY A 14 4.96 -24.83 0.03
N LEU A 15 4.48 -26.06 -0.11
CA LEU A 15 3.95 -26.86 0.98
C LEU A 15 5.00 -27.82 1.51
N VAL A 16 5.28 -27.74 2.81
CA VAL A 16 6.23 -28.62 3.50
C VAL A 16 5.52 -29.28 4.67
N HIS A 17 5.66 -30.60 4.79
CA HIS A 17 5.11 -31.35 5.91
C HIS A 17 6.00 -31.17 7.15
N GLY A 18 5.43 -31.12 8.35
CA GLY A 18 6.19 -30.91 9.60
C GLY A 18 7.25 -31.99 9.87
N SER A 19 7.10 -33.17 9.28
CA SER A 19 8.07 -34.28 9.37
C SER A 19 9.04 -34.36 8.18
N THR A 20 9.12 -33.34 7.33
CA THR A 20 10.01 -33.36 6.16
C THR A 20 11.48 -33.43 6.63
N PRO A 21 12.30 -34.36 6.12
CA PRO A 21 13.72 -34.42 6.46
C PRO A 21 14.41 -33.07 6.22
N GLY A 22 15.21 -32.63 7.18
CA GLY A 22 15.89 -31.32 7.15
C GLY A 22 15.07 -30.15 7.74
N LEU A 23 13.77 -30.32 8.00
CA LEU A 23 12.97 -29.36 8.76
C LEU A 23 13.07 -29.66 10.26
N THR A 24 13.41 -28.65 11.06
CA THR A 24 13.38 -28.71 12.53
C THR A 24 12.47 -27.61 13.07
N LEU A 25 11.49 -27.97 13.91
CA LEU A 25 10.67 -27.01 14.65
C LEU A 25 11.33 -26.71 15.99
N MET A 26 11.74 -25.47 16.19
CA MET A 26 12.40 -25.01 17.40
C MET A 26 11.43 -24.16 18.21
N GLN A 27 11.17 -24.56 19.46
CA GLN A 27 10.32 -23.77 20.33
C GLN A 27 11.00 -22.43 20.60
N ASN A 28 10.25 -21.34 20.38
CA ASN A 28 10.74 -20.00 20.64
C ASN A 28 10.84 -19.72 22.15
N ALA A 29 11.33 -18.53 22.50
CA ALA A 29 11.26 -18.02 23.86
C ALA A 29 9.81 -18.02 24.39
N HIS A 30 9.66 -18.25 25.70
CA HIS A 30 8.37 -18.16 26.37
C HIS A 30 7.84 -16.73 26.36
N PHE A 31 6.65 -16.52 25.81
CA PHE A 31 5.99 -15.24 25.78
C PHE A 31 5.08 -15.05 26.99
N ILE A 32 4.83 -13.78 27.34
CA ILE A 32 3.97 -13.41 28.47
C ILE A 32 2.47 -13.67 28.20
N GLY A 33 2.09 -13.92 26.94
CA GLY A 33 0.72 -14.18 26.52
C GLY A 33 0.70 -14.93 25.19
N MET A 34 -0.47 -15.47 24.83
CA MET A 34 -0.68 -16.27 23.61
C MET A 34 0.10 -17.59 23.54
N GLU A 35 0.66 -18.10 24.65
CA GLU A 35 1.41 -19.38 24.67
C GLU A 35 0.61 -20.59 24.16
N GLY A 36 -0.73 -20.54 24.21
CA GLY A 36 -1.60 -21.58 23.65
C GLY A 36 -1.54 -21.70 22.12
N THR A 37 -0.97 -20.73 21.39
CA THR A 37 -0.81 -20.80 19.93
C THR A 37 0.37 -21.66 19.50
N ASN A 38 1.25 -22.04 20.43
CA ASN A 38 2.39 -22.93 20.21
C ASN A 38 3.27 -22.50 19.02
N THR A 39 3.90 -21.32 19.15
CA THR A 39 4.67 -20.68 18.06
C THR A 39 6.11 -21.22 18.00
N PHE A 40 6.52 -21.76 16.86
CA PHE A 40 7.88 -22.29 16.61
C PHE A 40 8.63 -21.49 15.54
N ALA A 41 9.95 -21.46 15.65
CA ALA A 41 10.83 -21.17 14.52
C ALA A 41 11.01 -22.43 13.67
N CYS A 42 10.79 -22.32 12.36
CA CYS A 42 11.03 -23.39 11.40
C CYS A 42 12.43 -23.25 10.80
N GLN A 43 13.34 -24.17 11.10
CA GLN A 43 14.68 -24.24 10.49
C GLN A 43 14.71 -25.25 9.36
N PHE A 44 15.14 -24.83 8.18
CA PHE A 44 15.26 -25.67 6.99
C PHE A 44 16.75 -25.86 6.67
N ARG A 45 17.23 -27.10 6.68
CA ARG A 45 18.59 -27.49 6.26
C ARG A 45 18.49 -28.51 5.14
N ASP A 46 18.95 -28.13 3.95
CA ASP A 46 18.95 -28.97 2.74
C ASP A 46 17.60 -29.65 2.47
N VAL A 47 16.49 -28.93 2.73
CA VAL A 47 15.13 -29.43 2.53
C VAL A 47 14.80 -29.40 1.04
N PHE A 48 14.57 -30.58 0.47
CA PHE A 48 14.10 -30.69 -0.90
C PHE A 48 12.59 -30.38 -1.01
N LEU A 49 12.24 -29.39 -1.84
CA LEU A 49 10.85 -29.05 -2.19
C LEU A 49 10.56 -29.53 -3.63
N PRO A 50 9.76 -30.59 -3.84
CA PRO A 50 9.42 -31.03 -5.18
C PRO A 50 8.50 -30.03 -5.89
N HIS A 51 8.64 -29.91 -7.22
CA HIS A 51 7.79 -29.04 -8.05
C HIS A 51 6.29 -29.23 -7.80
N SER A 52 5.84 -30.49 -7.62
CA SER A 52 4.44 -30.82 -7.29
C SER A 52 3.90 -30.20 -5.98
N ARG A 53 4.76 -29.66 -5.12
CA ARG A 53 4.40 -28.97 -3.86
C ARG A 53 4.63 -27.46 -3.91
N VAL A 54 5.02 -26.93 -5.06
CA VAL A 54 5.06 -25.47 -5.29
C VAL A 54 3.64 -25.00 -5.57
N VAL A 55 3.20 -24.01 -4.78
CA VAL A 55 1.87 -23.38 -4.89
C VAL A 55 1.93 -22.08 -5.68
N CYS A 56 3.10 -21.43 -5.68
CA CYS A 56 3.37 -20.20 -6.40
C CYS A 56 4.85 -20.21 -6.81
N HIS A 57 5.11 -20.11 -8.10
CA HIS A 57 6.44 -19.82 -8.63
C HIS A 57 6.79 -18.34 -8.39
N ALA A 58 8.08 -18.00 -8.49
CA ALA A 58 8.57 -16.67 -8.13
C ALA A 58 7.99 -15.56 -9.01
N ASP A 59 7.87 -15.82 -10.31
CA ASP A 59 7.26 -14.96 -11.32
C ASP A 59 5.75 -14.75 -11.11
N GLU A 60 5.06 -15.71 -10.49
CA GLU A 60 3.64 -15.64 -10.15
C GLU A 60 3.36 -14.86 -8.85
N PHE A 61 4.41 -14.52 -8.08
CA PHE A 61 4.27 -14.02 -6.71
C PHE A 61 3.48 -12.71 -6.63
N ALA A 62 3.63 -11.80 -7.59
CA ALA A 62 2.87 -10.55 -7.62
C ALA A 62 1.37 -10.83 -7.69
N ALA A 63 0.94 -11.67 -8.64
CA ALA A 63 -0.46 -12.09 -8.77
C ALA A 63 -0.96 -12.89 -7.55
N PHE A 64 -0.09 -13.69 -6.92
CA PHE A 64 -0.42 -14.38 -5.67
C PHE A 64 -0.66 -13.41 -4.51
N ARG A 65 0.24 -12.44 -4.32
CA ARG A 65 0.10 -11.38 -3.31
C ARG A 65 -1.20 -10.62 -3.54
N ASP A 66 -1.45 -10.20 -4.77
CA ASP A 66 -2.57 -9.35 -5.15
C ASP A 66 -3.91 -10.06 -4.98
N ARG A 67 -3.95 -11.40 -5.10
CA ARG A 67 -5.17 -12.19 -4.84
C ARG A 67 -5.43 -12.50 -3.37
N THR A 68 -4.40 -12.48 -2.51
CA THR A 68 -4.49 -13.03 -1.13
C THR A 68 -4.32 -12.02 -0.01
N LYS A 69 -3.54 -10.96 -0.21
CA LYS A 69 -3.04 -10.10 0.87
C LYS A 69 -4.15 -9.49 1.72
N SER A 70 -5.15 -8.88 1.08
CA SER A 70 -6.24 -8.19 1.78
C SER A 70 -7.10 -9.16 2.59
N ALA A 71 -7.54 -10.26 1.99
CA ALA A 71 -8.31 -11.29 2.70
C ALA A 71 -7.53 -11.86 3.90
N PHE A 72 -6.24 -12.17 3.72
CA PHE A 72 -5.40 -12.72 4.78
C PHE A 72 -5.23 -11.76 5.97
N ILE A 73 -5.05 -10.46 5.70
CA ILE A 73 -4.94 -9.45 6.76
C ILE A 73 -6.29 -9.22 7.43
N LEU A 74 -7.38 -9.16 6.67
CA LEU A 74 -8.72 -8.89 7.18
C LEU A 74 -9.21 -9.98 8.13
N LEU A 75 -8.91 -11.25 7.86
CA LEU A 75 -9.25 -12.39 8.74
C LEU A 75 -8.74 -12.20 10.18
N GLN A 76 -7.67 -11.45 10.37
CA GLN A 76 -7.09 -11.20 11.68
C GLN A 76 -7.87 -10.19 12.52
N MET A 77 -8.82 -9.45 11.93
CA MET A 77 -9.69 -8.54 12.67
C MET A 77 -10.49 -9.26 13.75
N GLY A 78 -10.80 -10.55 13.58
CA GLY A 78 -11.50 -11.35 14.58
C GLY A 78 -10.83 -11.33 15.96
N MET A 79 -9.49 -11.31 16.01
CA MET A 79 -8.75 -11.22 17.27
C MET A 79 -9.00 -9.90 17.99
N GLY A 80 -8.92 -8.77 17.26
CA GLY A 80 -9.13 -7.44 17.83
C GLY A 80 -10.58 -7.22 18.26
N LEU A 81 -11.54 -7.57 17.41
CA LEU A 81 -12.96 -7.42 17.69
C LEU A 81 -13.38 -8.24 18.92
N GLY A 82 -12.91 -9.49 19.03
CA GLY A 82 -13.21 -10.35 20.18
C GLY A 82 -12.55 -9.88 21.48
N LEU A 83 -11.33 -9.33 21.38
CA LEU A 83 -10.64 -8.76 22.55
C LEU A 83 -11.37 -7.52 23.08
N VAL A 84 -11.74 -6.60 22.18
CA VAL A 84 -12.44 -5.36 22.54
C VAL A 84 -13.82 -5.67 23.14
N ASP A 85 -14.58 -6.59 22.55
CA ASP A 85 -15.86 -7.08 23.09
C ASP A 85 -15.73 -7.57 24.55
N ALA A 86 -14.70 -8.37 24.82
CA ALA A 86 -14.46 -8.85 26.18
C ALA A 86 -14.11 -7.73 27.16
N CYS A 87 -13.30 -6.74 26.72
CA CYS A 87 -12.97 -5.56 27.53
C CYS A 87 -14.23 -4.74 27.85
N VAL A 88 -15.09 -4.47 26.86
CA VAL A 88 -16.37 -3.76 27.05
C VAL A 88 -17.25 -4.48 28.06
N LYS A 89 -17.41 -5.81 27.93
CA LYS A 89 -18.18 -6.62 28.89
C LYS A 89 -17.63 -6.52 30.32
N MET A 90 -16.31 -6.52 30.47
CA MET A 90 -15.66 -6.37 31.77
C MET A 90 -15.89 -4.97 32.37
N MET A 91 -15.80 -3.92 31.55
CA MET A 91 -16.06 -2.53 31.97
C MET A 91 -17.51 -2.36 32.43
N LYS A 92 -18.48 -2.79 31.61
CA LYS A 92 -19.91 -2.74 31.96
C LYS A 92 -20.22 -3.52 33.24
N HIS A 93 -19.56 -4.66 33.46
CA HIS A 93 -19.71 -5.41 34.70
C HIS A 93 -19.16 -4.64 35.91
N ALA A 94 -17.99 -4.01 35.78
CA ALA A 94 -17.40 -3.19 36.84
C ALA A 94 -18.27 -1.97 37.18
N ASP A 95 -18.87 -1.34 36.17
CA ASP A 95 -19.70 -0.15 36.31
C ASP A 95 -20.99 -0.40 37.12
N LYS A 96 -21.46 -1.65 37.21
CA LYS A 96 -22.56 -2.03 38.12
C LYS A 96 -22.27 -1.67 39.59
N GLN A 97 -21.01 -1.73 39.99
CA GLN A 97 -20.57 -1.39 41.34
C GLN A 97 -19.89 0.00 41.39
N PHE A 98 -19.07 0.30 40.39
CA PHE A 98 -18.17 1.47 40.41
C PHE A 98 -18.54 2.57 39.43
N GLY A 99 -19.72 2.51 38.78
CA GLY A 99 -20.13 3.48 37.76
C GLY A 99 -20.15 4.94 38.24
N HIS A 100 -20.38 5.17 39.54
CA HIS A 100 -20.33 6.51 40.13
C HIS A 100 -18.94 7.16 40.09
N VAL A 101 -17.87 6.37 40.06
CA VAL A 101 -16.48 6.86 39.92
C VAL A 101 -15.99 6.66 38.49
N ASN A 102 -16.25 5.50 37.89
CA ASN A 102 -15.77 5.17 36.54
C ASN A 102 -16.27 6.14 35.47
N ARG A 103 -17.40 6.83 35.70
CA ARG A 103 -17.90 7.89 34.81
C ARG A 103 -16.96 9.07 34.59
N PHE A 104 -15.93 9.23 35.44
CA PHE A 104 -14.91 10.27 35.31
C PHE A 104 -13.67 9.81 34.55
N LEU A 105 -13.62 8.56 34.08
CA LEU A 105 -12.56 8.06 33.20
C LEU A 105 -12.80 8.52 31.75
N ASP A 106 -11.72 8.76 31.00
CA ASP A 106 -11.82 9.31 29.64
C ASP A 106 -12.51 8.37 28.65
N VAL A 107 -12.34 7.06 28.83
CA VAL A 107 -12.83 6.04 27.90
C VAL A 107 -13.94 5.23 28.55
N GLN A 108 -15.18 5.51 28.15
CA GLN A 108 -16.37 4.83 28.67
C GLN A 108 -16.72 3.57 27.88
N ALA A 109 -17.40 2.62 28.54
CA ALA A 109 -17.75 1.32 27.95
C ALA A 109 -18.68 1.46 26.73
N ASP A 110 -19.68 2.33 26.80
CA ASP A 110 -20.66 2.51 25.71
C ASP A 110 -20.02 3.15 24.47
N ALA A 111 -19.07 4.08 24.65
CA ALA A 111 -18.31 4.66 23.55
C ALA A 111 -17.42 3.61 22.86
N LEU A 112 -16.74 2.76 23.64
CA LEU A 112 -15.97 1.64 23.08
C LEU A 112 -16.85 0.60 22.39
N GLU A 113 -18.06 0.35 22.88
CA GLU A 113 -19.01 -0.56 22.23
C GLU A 113 -19.44 -0.02 20.87
N ALA A 114 -19.71 1.29 20.77
CA ALA A 114 -20.02 1.93 19.48
C ALA A 114 -18.83 1.85 18.50
N GLU A 115 -17.60 2.08 18.96
CA GLU A 115 -16.39 1.92 18.15
C GLU A 115 -16.20 0.45 17.69
N LEU A 116 -16.48 -0.52 18.58
CA LEU A 116 -16.43 -1.94 18.26
C LEU A 116 -17.45 -2.33 17.20
N ASP A 117 -18.70 -1.88 17.33
CA ASP A 117 -19.76 -2.18 16.38
C ASP A 117 -19.47 -1.56 15.01
N ALA A 118 -18.95 -0.33 14.98
CA ALA A 118 -18.49 0.31 13.75
C ALA A 118 -17.33 -0.48 13.10
N ALA A 119 -16.33 -0.90 13.88
CA ALA A 119 -15.22 -1.70 13.39
C ALA A 119 -15.67 -3.07 12.85
N ARG A 120 -16.64 -3.71 13.51
CA ARG A 120 -17.24 -4.98 13.07
C ARG A 120 -18.00 -4.81 11.76
N ALA A 121 -18.83 -3.78 11.66
CA ALA A 121 -19.56 -3.46 10.43
C ALA A 121 -18.61 -3.16 9.26
N ALA A 122 -17.58 -2.35 9.49
CA ALA A 122 -16.55 -2.04 8.49
C ALA A 122 -15.79 -3.30 8.04
N THR A 123 -15.49 -4.22 8.96
CA THR A 123 -14.83 -5.50 8.65
C THR A 123 -15.68 -6.34 7.71
N TYR A 124 -16.97 -6.53 7.99
CA TYR A 124 -17.85 -7.31 7.13
C TYR A 124 -18.13 -6.62 5.79
N ALA A 125 -18.30 -5.30 5.78
CA ALA A 125 -18.45 -4.55 4.53
C ALA A 125 -17.21 -4.68 3.63
N LEU A 126 -16.01 -4.62 4.20
CA LEU A 126 -14.76 -4.80 3.45
C LEU A 126 -14.59 -6.24 2.97
N ALA A 127 -14.99 -7.23 3.76
CA ALA A 127 -14.99 -8.63 3.34
C ALA A 127 -15.87 -8.85 2.09
N ASN A 128 -17.09 -8.29 2.09
CA ASN A 128 -18.00 -8.36 0.94
C ASN A 128 -17.43 -7.65 -0.31
N LYS A 129 -16.68 -6.56 -0.13
CA LYS A 129 -15.98 -5.89 -1.23
C LYS A 129 -14.85 -6.76 -1.79
N ILE A 130 -14.02 -7.33 -0.93
CA ILE A 130 -12.93 -8.24 -1.33
C ILE A 130 -13.46 -9.48 -2.05
N GLU A 131 -14.58 -10.05 -1.61
CA GLU A 131 -15.20 -11.20 -2.28
C GLU A 131 -15.69 -10.86 -3.69
N ARG A 132 -16.27 -9.67 -3.87
CA ARG A 132 -16.79 -9.21 -5.16
C ARG A 132 -15.71 -8.74 -6.13
N ASP A 133 -14.78 -7.93 -5.63
CA ASP A 133 -13.88 -7.09 -6.45
C ASP A 133 -12.41 -7.60 -6.40
N GLY A 134 -12.14 -8.61 -5.58
CA GLY A 134 -10.80 -9.17 -5.35
C GLY A 134 -10.00 -8.41 -4.29
N CYS A 135 -8.82 -8.93 -3.93
CA CYS A 135 -8.00 -8.35 -2.86
C CYS A 135 -7.28 -7.05 -3.26
N ALA A 136 -6.75 -6.98 -4.48
CA ALA A 136 -5.82 -5.93 -4.92
C ALA A 136 -6.36 -4.49 -4.75
N PRO A 137 -7.62 -4.18 -5.11
CA PRO A 137 -8.16 -2.82 -4.97
C PRO A 137 -8.33 -2.37 -3.51
N HIS A 138 -8.26 -3.28 -2.54
CA HIS A 138 -8.64 -3.04 -1.15
C HIS A 138 -7.47 -3.13 -0.17
N VAL A 139 -6.22 -3.16 -0.65
CA VAL A 139 -5.04 -3.31 0.21
C VAL A 139 -4.96 -2.16 1.22
N ARG A 140 -5.05 -0.90 0.76
CA ARG A 140 -4.95 0.28 1.63
C ARG A 140 -6.05 0.29 2.70
N ASP A 141 -7.30 0.07 2.31
CA ASP A 141 -8.45 0.03 3.23
C ASP A 141 -8.31 -1.09 4.27
N THR A 142 -7.79 -2.24 3.85
CA THR A 142 -7.53 -3.38 4.75
C THR A 142 -6.45 -3.05 5.78
N LEU A 143 -5.35 -2.41 5.35
CA LEU A 143 -4.27 -1.99 6.24
C LEU A 143 -4.77 -0.95 7.25
N ALA A 144 -5.55 0.03 6.79
CA ALA A 144 -6.13 1.07 7.65
C ALA A 144 -7.07 0.46 8.69
N LEU A 145 -7.96 -0.46 8.28
CA LEU A 145 -8.87 -1.14 9.20
C LEU A 145 -8.13 -2.02 10.21
N ARG A 146 -7.10 -2.76 9.76
CA ARG A 146 -6.25 -3.58 10.65
C ARG A 146 -5.47 -2.72 11.65
N LEU A 147 -5.02 -1.53 11.25
CA LEU A 147 -4.36 -0.56 12.12
C LEU A 147 -5.33 -0.06 13.19
N ALA A 148 -6.49 0.43 12.78
CA ALA A 148 -7.54 0.89 13.69
C ALA A 148 -7.95 -0.20 14.70
N GLY A 149 -8.12 -1.45 14.25
CA GLY A 149 -8.41 -2.58 15.13
C GLY A 149 -7.31 -2.88 16.15
N SER A 150 -6.03 -2.66 15.79
CA SER A 150 -4.89 -2.81 16.73
C SER A 150 -4.91 -1.74 17.81
N GLU A 151 -5.12 -0.49 17.41
CA GLU A 151 -5.13 0.65 18.31
C GLU A 151 -6.33 0.60 19.25
N LEU A 152 -7.50 0.20 18.73
CA LEU A 152 -8.72 -0.04 19.52
C LEU A 152 -8.51 -1.17 20.53
N SER A 153 -7.79 -2.24 20.18
CA SER A 153 -7.46 -3.33 21.10
C SER A 153 -6.63 -2.84 22.30
N LEU A 154 -5.60 -2.00 22.04
CA LEU A 154 -4.79 -1.39 23.09
C LEU A 154 -5.61 -0.42 23.95
N LYS A 155 -6.42 0.44 23.32
CA LYS A 155 -7.31 1.39 24.01
C LYS A 155 -8.27 0.66 24.95
N ALA A 156 -8.97 -0.36 24.44
CA ALA A 156 -9.96 -1.12 25.21
C ALA A 156 -9.34 -1.90 26.37
N ALA A 157 -8.18 -2.53 26.18
CA ALA A 157 -7.51 -3.25 27.25
C ALA A 157 -7.02 -2.32 28.38
N ASN A 158 -6.47 -1.16 28.03
CA ASN A 158 -6.06 -0.15 29.03
C ASN A 158 -7.29 0.44 29.76
N ALA A 159 -8.37 0.74 29.04
CA ALA A 159 -9.61 1.23 29.66
C ALA A 159 -10.21 0.21 30.63
N ALA A 160 -10.27 -1.08 30.24
CA ALA A 160 -10.75 -2.15 31.12
C ALA A 160 -9.92 -2.26 32.40
N MET A 161 -8.60 -2.16 32.30
CA MET A 161 -7.71 -2.14 33.47
C MET A 161 -8.06 -1.03 34.47
N LEU A 162 -8.35 0.18 33.97
CA LEU A 162 -8.72 1.32 34.81
C LEU A 162 -10.11 1.18 35.44
N HIS A 163 -11.13 0.77 34.67
CA HIS A 163 -12.50 0.56 35.18
C HIS A 163 -12.57 -0.52 36.28
N LEU A 164 -11.68 -1.51 36.23
CA LEU A 164 -11.62 -2.59 37.23
C LEU A 164 -10.79 -2.24 38.47
N GLY A 165 -9.98 -1.17 38.39
CA GLY A 165 -9.08 -0.74 39.46
C GLY A 165 -8.17 -1.86 39.96
N ALA A 166 -8.01 -1.95 41.29
CA ALA A 166 -7.11 -2.90 41.94
C ALA A 166 -7.38 -4.38 41.55
N LYS A 167 -8.64 -4.76 41.28
CA LYS A 167 -8.97 -6.13 40.84
C LYS A 167 -8.37 -6.44 39.47
N GLY A 168 -8.36 -5.47 38.56
CA GLY A 168 -7.74 -5.59 37.25
C GLY A 168 -6.22 -5.80 37.32
N TYR A 169 -5.58 -5.35 38.40
CA TYR A 169 -4.14 -5.45 38.60
C TYR A 169 -3.66 -6.79 39.18
N LEU A 170 -4.58 -7.67 39.60
CA LEU A 170 -4.22 -9.00 40.08
C LEU A 170 -3.72 -9.88 38.92
N SER A 171 -2.59 -10.57 39.12
CA SER A 171 -1.90 -11.37 38.08
C SER A 171 -2.78 -12.43 37.41
N ASN A 172 -3.73 -12.99 38.17
CA ASN A 172 -4.67 -14.01 37.73
C ASN A 172 -5.99 -13.45 37.18
N HIS A 173 -6.18 -12.13 37.15
CA HIS A 173 -7.40 -11.53 36.63
C HIS A 173 -7.43 -11.57 35.09
N ALA A 174 -8.61 -11.73 34.51
CA ALA A 174 -8.79 -11.77 33.05
C ALA A 174 -8.29 -10.49 32.34
N ALA A 175 -8.29 -9.36 33.05
CA ALA A 175 -7.83 -8.07 32.51
C ALA A 175 -6.34 -8.08 32.16
N GLN A 176 -5.52 -8.72 33.01
CA GLN A 176 -4.10 -8.92 32.77
C GLN A 176 -3.85 -9.74 31.51
N ARG A 177 -4.65 -10.79 31.29
CA ARG A 177 -4.61 -11.58 30.07
C ARG A 177 -4.96 -10.71 28.85
N ARG A 178 -6.05 -9.94 28.90
CA ARG A 178 -6.47 -9.05 27.79
C ARG A 178 -5.42 -7.99 27.46
N LEU A 179 -4.75 -7.42 28.45
CA LEU A 179 -3.66 -6.45 28.21
C LEU A 179 -2.51 -7.07 27.41
N ARG A 180 -2.08 -8.28 27.77
CA ARG A 180 -0.99 -8.98 27.06
C ARG A 180 -1.41 -9.44 25.66
N GLU A 181 -2.65 -9.92 25.51
CA GLU A 181 -3.21 -10.28 24.21
C GLU A 181 -3.35 -9.06 23.28
N ALA A 182 -3.67 -7.87 23.81
CA ALA A 182 -3.76 -6.64 23.02
C ALA A 182 -2.39 -6.22 22.46
N TYR A 183 -1.32 -6.36 23.24
CA TYR A 183 0.04 -6.14 22.73
C TYR A 183 0.41 -7.14 21.63
N PHE A 184 0.03 -8.41 21.75
CA PHE A 184 0.23 -9.38 20.67
C PHE A 184 -0.42 -8.90 19.36
N ILE A 185 -1.68 -8.44 19.40
CA ILE A 185 -2.38 -7.91 18.22
C ILE A 185 -1.68 -6.69 17.63
N ALA A 186 -1.10 -5.83 18.48
CA ALA A 186 -0.41 -4.61 18.05
C ALA A 186 0.99 -4.87 17.45
N ILE A 187 1.67 -5.94 17.85
CA ILE A 187 3.06 -6.22 17.45
C ILE A 187 3.19 -7.36 16.43
N VAL A 188 2.21 -8.26 16.34
CA VAL A 188 2.28 -9.46 15.49
C VAL A 188 1.44 -9.29 14.21
N THR A 189 2.13 -9.46 13.09
CA THR A 189 1.66 -9.79 11.73
C THR A 189 0.30 -9.22 11.28
N PRO A 190 0.21 -8.00 10.74
CA PRO A 190 1.24 -6.98 10.69
C PRO A 190 1.25 -6.13 11.97
N ALA A 191 2.46 -5.79 12.44
CA ALA A 191 2.65 -4.85 13.54
C ALA A 191 2.17 -3.44 13.15
N ILE A 192 1.73 -2.65 14.13
CA ILE A 192 1.34 -1.23 13.95
C ILE A 192 2.40 -0.45 13.19
N LYS A 193 3.69 -0.63 13.52
CA LYS A 193 4.80 0.06 12.84
C LYS A 193 4.89 -0.27 11.34
N HIS A 194 4.62 -1.52 10.97
CA HIS A 194 4.63 -1.95 9.57
C HIS A 194 3.38 -1.47 8.83
N LEU A 195 2.22 -1.54 9.48
CA LEU A 195 0.97 -0.98 8.95
C LEU A 195 1.11 0.52 8.66
N ARG A 196 1.64 1.29 9.61
CA ARG A 196 1.87 2.73 9.44
C ARG A 196 2.90 3.02 8.36
N LYS A 197 4.00 2.26 8.29
CA LYS A 197 4.99 2.39 7.20
C LYS A 197 4.34 2.17 5.84
N GLU A 198 3.60 1.08 5.69
CA GLU A 198 2.99 0.72 4.40
C GLU A 198 1.88 1.72 4.02
N LEU A 199 1.04 2.14 4.97
CA LEU A 199 0.07 3.21 4.73
C LEU A 199 0.73 4.54 4.39
N HIS A 200 1.85 4.88 5.04
CA HIS A 200 2.63 6.06 4.68
C HIS A 200 3.22 5.93 3.27
N GLU A 201 3.65 4.74 2.86
CA GLU A 201 4.05 4.49 1.48
C GLU A 201 2.86 4.73 0.53
N PHE A 202 1.67 4.17 0.80
CA PHE A 202 0.47 4.49 0.02
C PHE A 202 0.17 5.99 -0.03
N ASP A 203 0.26 6.67 1.11
CA ASP A 203 -0.05 8.09 1.23
C ASP A 203 1.02 8.98 0.59
N THR A 204 2.30 8.59 0.62
CA THR A 204 3.40 9.32 -0.05
C THR A 204 3.35 9.14 -1.55
N HIS A 205 3.07 7.93 -2.04
CA HIS A 205 2.76 7.68 -3.45
C HIS A 205 1.46 8.41 -3.86
N SER A 206 0.54 8.68 -2.91
CA SER A 206 -0.67 9.50 -3.08
C SER A 206 -0.50 11.00 -2.72
N SER A 207 0.66 11.45 -2.22
CA SER A 207 0.90 12.82 -1.70
C SER A 207 1.98 13.54 -2.49
N THR A 208 2.86 12.82 -3.19
CA THR A 208 3.46 13.32 -4.44
C THR A 208 2.38 13.73 -5.46
N ALA A 209 1.12 13.32 -5.23
CA ALA A 209 -0.07 13.75 -5.96
C ALA A 209 -0.79 15.01 -5.45
N ARG A 210 -0.36 15.67 -4.36
CA ARG A 210 -1.16 16.73 -3.68
C ARG A 210 -0.56 18.13 -3.58
N THR A 211 0.57 18.41 -4.20
CA THR A 211 1.05 19.79 -4.42
C THR A 211 1.42 19.98 -5.88
N GLY A 212 0.43 20.38 -6.69
CA GLY A 212 0.49 20.42 -8.15
C GLY A 212 0.39 19.02 -8.74
N GLY A 213 -0.59 18.77 -9.62
CA GLY A 213 -1.00 17.44 -10.13
C GLY A 213 0.13 16.40 -10.21
N SER A 214 -0.16 15.18 -9.75
CA SER A 214 0.82 14.12 -9.49
C SER A 214 1.77 13.94 -10.65
N MET A 215 3.01 14.34 -10.47
CA MET A 215 4.05 14.00 -11.42
C MET A 215 4.44 12.54 -11.17
N ILE A 216 4.09 11.66 -12.11
CA ILE A 216 4.63 10.29 -12.14
C ILE A 216 6.12 10.41 -12.42
N ARG A 217 6.94 9.71 -11.63
CA ARG A 217 8.41 9.65 -11.78
C ARG A 217 8.90 8.22 -11.57
N PHE A 218 9.77 7.74 -12.46
CA PHE A 218 10.41 6.42 -12.36
C PHE A 218 11.82 6.47 -12.96
N ASP A 219 12.70 5.58 -12.51
CA ASP A 219 14.04 5.42 -13.08
C ASP A 219 14.07 4.36 -14.18
N VAL A 220 15.00 4.53 -15.12
CA VAL A 220 15.22 3.61 -16.25
C VAL A 220 16.69 3.24 -16.34
N SER A 221 16.99 2.06 -16.90
CA SER A 221 18.35 1.57 -17.15
C SER A 221 19.07 2.30 -18.27
N LEU A 222 18.32 3.01 -19.11
CA LEU A 222 18.83 3.74 -20.26
C LEU A 222 19.47 5.06 -19.82
N SER A 223 20.42 5.57 -20.60
CA SER A 223 20.83 6.97 -20.50
C SER A 223 19.68 7.91 -20.91
N VAL A 224 19.76 9.18 -20.51
CA VAL A 224 18.77 10.20 -20.89
C VAL A 224 18.62 10.31 -22.42
N ASP A 225 19.75 10.24 -23.15
CA ASP A 225 19.74 10.35 -24.62
C ASP A 225 19.09 9.11 -25.27
N GLU A 226 19.42 7.89 -24.82
CA GLU A 226 18.78 6.65 -25.31
C GLU A 226 17.28 6.61 -25.00
N ALA A 227 16.88 7.07 -23.80
CA ALA A 227 15.47 7.15 -23.43
C ALA A 227 14.71 8.16 -24.30
N ALA A 228 15.31 9.31 -24.60
CA ALA A 228 14.72 10.30 -25.48
C ALA A 228 14.53 9.76 -26.90
N GLU A 229 15.54 9.09 -27.47
CA GLU A 229 15.45 8.49 -28.80
C GLU A 229 14.34 7.44 -28.89
N LYS A 230 14.25 6.53 -27.91
CA LYS A 230 13.18 5.53 -27.85
C LYS A 230 11.79 6.17 -27.75
N LEU A 231 11.62 7.18 -26.89
CA LEU A 231 10.34 7.87 -26.76
C LEU A 231 9.96 8.62 -28.03
N ILE A 232 10.89 9.31 -28.69
CA ILE A 232 10.64 10.02 -29.95
C ILE A 232 10.17 9.02 -31.03
N ALA A 233 10.82 7.86 -31.12
CA ALA A 233 10.39 6.80 -32.01
C ALA A 233 8.98 6.27 -31.66
N ALA A 234 8.68 6.09 -30.37
CA ALA A 234 7.36 5.67 -29.91
C ALA A 234 6.26 6.71 -30.20
N ILE A 235 6.55 8.00 -30.01
CA ILE A 235 5.63 9.12 -30.31
C ILE A 235 5.31 9.18 -31.80
N ALA A 236 6.28 8.86 -32.66
CA ALA A 236 6.06 8.76 -34.11
C ALA A 236 5.23 7.52 -34.47
N ALA A 237 5.50 6.37 -33.84
CA ALA A 237 4.78 5.12 -34.08
C ALA A 237 3.32 5.18 -33.57
N TYR A 238 3.10 5.88 -32.46
CA TYR A 238 1.79 6.13 -31.88
C TYR A 238 1.44 7.60 -32.12
N PRO A 239 0.86 7.96 -33.28
CA PRO A 239 1.00 9.25 -33.97
C PRO A 239 0.48 10.46 -33.17
N MET A 240 1.16 10.79 -32.07
CA MET A 240 0.76 11.76 -31.06
C MET A 240 1.40 13.12 -31.28
N GLY A 241 2.36 13.23 -32.21
CA GLY A 241 3.03 14.47 -32.57
C GLY A 241 4.05 14.93 -31.52
N LEU A 242 5.33 14.99 -31.90
CA LEU A 242 6.36 15.68 -31.12
C LEU A 242 6.30 17.18 -31.46
N VAL A 243 5.73 17.97 -30.56
CA VAL A 243 5.53 19.42 -30.75
C VAL A 243 6.83 20.18 -30.53
N ALA A 244 7.59 19.81 -29.50
CA ALA A 244 8.90 20.38 -29.22
C ALA A 244 9.81 19.39 -28.49
N HIS A 245 11.11 19.58 -28.65
CA HIS A 245 12.14 18.86 -27.90
C HIS A 245 13.17 19.86 -27.39
N ALA A 246 13.17 20.10 -26.09
CA ALA A 246 14.16 20.94 -25.43
C ALA A 246 15.27 20.04 -24.86
N ASN A 247 16.46 20.05 -25.48
CA ASN A 247 17.63 19.36 -24.98
C ASN A 247 18.52 20.34 -24.19
N GLY A 248 18.32 20.40 -22.88
CA GLY A 248 18.97 21.37 -21.99
C GLY A 248 20.48 21.19 -21.95
N GLN A 249 20.97 19.95 -21.86
CA GLN A 249 22.40 19.67 -21.82
C GLN A 249 23.11 20.06 -23.12
N ALA A 250 22.52 19.78 -24.29
CA ALA A 250 23.11 20.18 -25.56
C ALA A 250 23.10 21.72 -25.73
N ASN A 251 22.02 22.38 -25.31
CA ASN A 251 21.90 23.83 -25.33
C ASN A 251 22.94 24.51 -24.43
N CYS A 252 23.21 23.96 -23.25
CA CYS A 252 24.25 24.43 -22.33
C CYS A 252 25.65 24.14 -22.88
N ALA A 253 25.89 22.96 -23.45
CA ALA A 253 27.16 22.59 -24.06
C ALA A 253 27.55 23.53 -25.21
N GLY A 254 26.59 23.96 -26.03
CA GLY A 254 26.79 24.99 -27.07
C GLY A 254 27.26 26.35 -26.54
N LYS A 255 27.14 26.59 -25.23
CA LYS A 255 27.63 27.78 -24.52
C LYS A 255 28.84 27.50 -23.63
N GLY A 256 29.43 26.30 -23.72
CA GLY A 256 30.55 25.88 -22.88
C GLY A 256 30.18 25.60 -21.41
N ILE A 257 28.91 25.40 -21.09
CA ILE A 257 28.42 25.11 -19.74
C ILE A 257 28.14 23.61 -19.65
N THR A 258 28.79 22.93 -18.71
CA THR A 258 28.54 21.50 -18.44
C THR A 258 27.48 21.36 -17.34
N VAL A 259 26.45 20.58 -17.61
CA VAL A 259 25.35 20.25 -16.69
C VAL A 259 25.01 18.76 -16.82
N PRO A 260 24.37 18.14 -15.82
CA PRO A 260 23.76 16.81 -15.98
C PRO A 260 22.75 16.80 -17.14
N ALA A 261 22.52 15.62 -17.72
CA ALA A 261 21.58 15.47 -18.83
C ALA A 261 20.15 15.88 -18.40
N ASP A 262 19.46 16.69 -19.21
CA ASP A 262 18.13 17.21 -18.91
C ASP A 262 17.41 17.57 -20.22
N GLN A 263 16.37 16.79 -20.56
CA GLN A 263 15.59 16.96 -21.78
C GLN A 263 14.08 16.98 -21.49
N VAL A 264 13.33 17.83 -22.21
CA VAL A 264 11.87 17.87 -22.16
C VAL A 264 11.29 17.62 -23.54
N LEU A 265 10.39 16.64 -23.64
CA LEU A 265 9.59 16.35 -24.83
C LEU A 265 8.18 16.92 -24.62
N GLU A 266 7.72 17.74 -25.56
CA GLU A 266 6.34 18.21 -25.63
C GLU A 266 5.58 17.42 -26.69
N VAL A 267 4.51 16.74 -26.30
CA VAL A 267 3.83 15.72 -27.10
C VAL A 267 2.34 16.02 -27.15
N PHE A 268 1.78 16.22 -28.35
CA PHE A 268 0.35 16.46 -28.52
C PHE A 268 -0.17 16.40 -29.95
N ARG A 269 -1.42 15.91 -30.11
CA ARG A 269 -2.07 15.69 -31.42
C ARG A 269 -3.13 16.76 -31.69
N PRO A 270 -3.20 17.34 -32.91
CA PRO A 270 -4.14 18.43 -33.20
C PRO A 270 -5.64 18.11 -33.01
N ASP A 271 -6.07 16.88 -33.28
CA ASP A 271 -7.46 16.46 -33.07
C ASP A 271 -7.85 16.45 -31.58
N TYR A 272 -6.94 16.05 -30.69
CA TYR A 272 -7.13 16.20 -29.25
C TYR A 272 -7.16 17.66 -28.83
N ALA A 273 -6.37 18.54 -29.46
CA ALA A 273 -6.41 19.97 -29.16
C ALA A 273 -7.77 20.59 -29.46
N VAL A 274 -8.38 20.20 -30.58
CA VAL A 274 -9.75 20.62 -30.92
C VAL A 274 -10.75 20.15 -29.86
N LYS A 275 -10.64 18.90 -29.37
CA LYS A 275 -11.50 18.38 -28.31
C LYS A 275 -11.29 19.14 -26.98
N VAL A 276 -10.05 19.42 -26.58
CA VAL A 276 -9.74 20.21 -25.37
C VAL A 276 -10.39 21.58 -25.47
N TRP A 277 -10.15 22.32 -26.56
CA TRP A 277 -10.69 23.68 -26.72
C TRP A 277 -12.21 23.73 -26.80
N ALA A 278 -12.83 22.68 -27.36
CA ALA A 278 -14.29 22.57 -27.42
C ALA A 278 -14.89 22.29 -26.02
N ALA A 279 -14.20 21.52 -25.19
CA ALA A 279 -14.63 21.21 -23.83
C ALA A 279 -14.41 22.39 -22.87
N GLU A 280 -13.22 23.01 -22.89
CA GLU A 280 -12.84 24.16 -22.07
C GLU A 280 -11.69 24.93 -22.76
N LYS A 281 -11.97 26.14 -23.24
CA LYS A 281 -10.97 26.92 -23.99
C LYS A 281 -9.78 27.30 -23.12
N ALA A 282 -9.98 27.54 -21.83
CA ALA A 282 -8.91 27.89 -20.89
C ALA A 282 -7.90 26.75 -20.70
N ALA A 283 -8.33 25.49 -20.84
CA ALA A 283 -7.47 24.31 -20.75
C ALA A 283 -6.42 24.21 -21.87
N GLY A 284 -6.50 25.07 -22.88
CA GLY A 284 -5.51 25.14 -23.94
C GLY A 284 -4.09 25.51 -23.47
N ILE A 285 -3.93 26.12 -22.29
CA ILE A 285 -2.61 26.45 -21.72
C ILE A 285 -1.84 25.22 -21.23
N ASP A 286 -2.55 24.13 -20.92
CA ASP A 286 -1.97 22.92 -20.34
C ASP A 286 -1.56 21.87 -21.38
N ILE A 287 -1.74 22.19 -22.67
CA ILE A 287 -1.28 21.38 -23.80
C ILE A 287 -0.23 22.19 -24.59
N PRO A 288 0.82 21.56 -25.17
CA PRO A 288 1.10 20.12 -25.21
C PRO A 288 1.51 19.51 -23.85
N LEU A 289 1.32 18.20 -23.70
CA LEU A 289 1.72 17.46 -22.51
C LEU A 289 3.23 17.21 -22.52
N ARG A 290 3.85 17.09 -21.34
CA ARG A 290 5.31 17.05 -21.18
C ARG A 290 5.81 15.73 -20.62
N ILE A 291 6.92 15.23 -21.16
CA ILE A 291 7.75 14.17 -20.59
C ILE A 291 9.15 14.76 -20.34
N HIS A 292 9.61 14.72 -19.09
CA HIS A 292 10.92 15.21 -18.64
C HIS A 292 11.84 14.02 -18.39
N LEU A 293 13.04 14.08 -18.96
CA LEU A 293 14.08 13.06 -18.89
C LEU A 293 15.32 13.71 -18.31
N TYR A 294 15.83 13.24 -17.17
CA TYR A 294 16.97 13.91 -16.53
C TYR A 294 17.83 12.96 -15.71
N GLU A 295 19.08 13.34 -15.54
CA GLU A 295 20.02 12.65 -14.66
C GLU A 295 20.00 13.28 -13.26
N ALA A 296 19.80 12.45 -12.24
CA ALA A 296 19.95 12.84 -10.85
C ALA A 296 20.40 11.64 -10.00
N ASP A 297 21.32 11.87 -9.07
CA ASP A 297 21.87 10.84 -8.16
C ASP A 297 22.47 9.63 -8.91
N GLY A 298 23.09 9.87 -10.06
CA GLY A 298 23.69 8.83 -10.91
C GLY A 298 22.68 7.91 -11.59
N ARG A 299 21.42 8.33 -11.71
CA ARG A 299 20.33 7.60 -12.38
C ARG A 299 19.64 8.47 -13.41
N THR A 300 19.10 7.83 -14.44
CA THR A 300 18.16 8.44 -15.39
C THR A 300 16.75 8.35 -14.86
N TRP A 301 16.07 9.49 -14.81
CA TRP A 301 14.69 9.63 -14.38
C TRP A 301 13.82 10.05 -15.55
N VAL A 302 12.62 9.47 -15.60
CA VAL A 302 11.53 9.90 -16.48
C VAL A 302 10.40 10.40 -15.61
N ALA A 303 9.89 11.59 -15.92
CA ALA A 303 8.80 12.21 -15.21
C ALA A 303 7.75 12.82 -16.15
N HIS A 304 6.47 12.65 -15.84
CA HIS A 304 5.39 13.31 -16.57
C HIS A 304 4.20 13.53 -15.64
N ARG A 305 3.30 14.45 -15.99
CA ARG A 305 2.02 14.59 -15.30
C ARG A 305 0.93 13.95 -16.15
N PRO A 306 0.06 13.09 -15.59
CA PRO A 306 -1.09 12.53 -16.30
C PRO A 306 -2.00 13.64 -16.83
N ALA A 307 -2.58 13.41 -18.01
CA ALA A 307 -3.57 14.29 -18.61
C ALA A 307 -4.82 14.39 -17.72
N SER A 308 -5.25 13.29 -17.09
CA SER A 308 -6.37 13.32 -16.13
C SER A 308 -6.10 14.27 -14.97
N ASP A 309 -4.89 14.27 -14.42
CA ASP A 309 -4.49 15.17 -13.32
C ASP A 309 -4.32 16.61 -13.78
N ILE A 310 -3.82 16.82 -15.00
CA ILE A 310 -3.72 18.15 -15.62
C ILE A 310 -5.10 18.77 -15.80
N PHE A 311 -6.08 17.99 -16.26
CA PHE A 311 -7.40 18.51 -16.57
C PHE A 311 -8.38 18.52 -15.38
N LYS A 312 -8.11 17.76 -14.33
CA LYS A 312 -8.93 17.69 -13.11
C LYS A 312 -9.34 19.05 -12.52
N PRO A 313 -8.50 20.10 -12.47
CA PRO A 313 -8.87 21.40 -11.91
C PRO A 313 -10.01 22.10 -12.65
N TYR A 314 -10.25 21.77 -13.92
CA TYR A 314 -11.34 22.35 -14.70
C TYR A 314 -12.72 21.78 -14.34
N ALA A 315 -12.78 20.68 -13.58
CA ALA A 315 -14.01 20.03 -13.16
C ALA A 315 -15.01 19.80 -14.32
N ASN A 316 -14.49 19.38 -15.47
CA ASN A 316 -15.24 19.25 -16.72
C ASN A 316 -15.29 17.78 -17.16
N PRO A 317 -16.48 17.13 -17.20
CA PRO A 317 -16.59 15.71 -17.53
C PRO A 317 -16.04 15.31 -18.90
N ALA A 318 -16.10 16.21 -19.89
CA ALA A 318 -15.54 15.94 -21.22
C ALA A 318 -14.01 15.93 -21.18
N LEU A 319 -13.41 16.79 -20.37
CA LEU A 319 -11.97 16.76 -20.12
C LEU A 319 -11.54 15.59 -19.25
N ASP A 320 -12.36 15.15 -18.29
CA ASP A 320 -12.08 13.96 -17.48
C ASP A 320 -11.98 12.70 -18.36
N ALA A 321 -12.94 12.53 -19.29
CA ALA A 321 -12.94 11.44 -20.25
C ALA A 321 -11.72 11.52 -21.19
N LEU A 322 -11.40 12.72 -21.68
CA LEU A 322 -10.26 12.96 -22.55
C LEU A 322 -8.92 12.71 -21.84
N GLY A 323 -8.82 13.09 -20.58
CA GLY A 323 -7.67 12.83 -19.72
C GLY A 323 -7.41 11.35 -19.58
N GLY A 324 -8.44 10.53 -19.35
CA GLY A 324 -8.32 9.08 -19.31
C GLY A 324 -7.86 8.45 -20.64
N GLU A 325 -8.35 8.95 -21.77
CA GLU A 325 -7.92 8.50 -23.11
C GLU A 325 -6.43 8.83 -23.34
N LEU A 326 -6.01 10.04 -23.02
CA LEU A 326 -4.62 10.49 -23.17
C LEU A 326 -3.68 9.76 -22.21
N ASP A 327 -4.09 9.48 -20.98
CA ASP A 327 -3.30 8.70 -20.02
C ASP A 327 -2.98 7.30 -20.54
N ALA A 328 -3.95 6.61 -21.14
CA ALA A 328 -3.73 5.29 -21.73
C ALA A 328 -2.69 5.32 -22.87
N ILE A 329 -2.71 6.41 -23.65
CA ILE A 329 -1.74 6.63 -24.73
C ILE A 329 -0.35 6.89 -24.18
N PHE A 330 -0.21 7.80 -23.21
CA PHE A 330 1.07 8.11 -22.59
C PHE A 330 1.67 6.90 -21.87
N ASN A 331 0.85 6.10 -21.19
CA ASN A 331 1.29 4.84 -20.61
C ASN A 331 1.85 3.90 -21.68
N SER A 332 1.20 3.80 -22.85
CA SER A 332 1.70 3.00 -23.97
C SER A 332 3.06 3.49 -24.48
N LEU A 333 3.26 4.81 -24.59
CA LEU A 333 4.55 5.40 -24.97
C LEU A 333 5.65 5.07 -23.95
N LEU A 334 5.36 5.22 -22.66
CA LEU A 334 6.32 5.05 -21.58
C LEU A 334 6.74 3.58 -21.38
N THR A 335 5.88 2.62 -21.76
CA THR A 335 6.24 1.19 -21.72
C THR A 335 7.40 0.79 -22.64
N THR A 336 7.82 1.67 -23.56
CA THR A 336 8.93 1.40 -24.49
C THR A 336 10.32 1.52 -23.85
N LEU A 337 10.44 2.04 -22.62
CA LEU A 337 11.69 2.40 -21.95
C LEU A 337 12.32 1.31 -21.05
N ASP A 338 12.09 0.02 -21.35
CA ASP A 338 12.33 -1.18 -20.50
C ASP A 338 11.12 -1.50 -19.59
N PRO A 339 10.97 -2.70 -18.96
CA PRO A 339 9.68 -3.15 -18.44
C PRO A 339 9.22 -2.27 -17.26
N TRP A 340 8.49 -1.23 -17.64
CA TRP A 340 7.78 -0.31 -16.79
C TRP A 340 6.81 -1.12 -15.93
N LYS A 341 7.11 -1.20 -14.64
CA LYS A 341 6.16 -1.65 -13.64
C LYS A 341 5.53 -0.40 -13.06
N LEU A 342 4.24 -0.20 -13.33
CA LEU A 342 3.42 0.69 -12.49
C LEU A 342 3.65 0.27 -11.01
N PRO A 343 3.97 1.20 -10.10
CA PRO A 343 4.08 0.90 -8.68
C PRO A 343 2.81 0.29 -8.10
#